data_AF-A0A7C5ZNJ1-F1
#
_entry.id   AF-A0A7C5ZNJ1-F1
#
_cell.length_a   1.000
_cell.length_b   1.000
_cell.length_c   1.000
_cell.angle_alpha   90.00
_cell.angle_beta   90.00
_cell.angle_gamma   90.00
#
_symmetry.space_group_name_H-M   'P 1'
#
loop_
_entity.id
_entity.type
_entity.pdbx_description
1 polymer ?
#
loop_
_entity_poly.entity_id
_entity_poly.type
_entity_poly.pdbx_seq_one_letter_code
_entity_poly.pdbx_strand_id
1 'polypeptide(L)'
;RGEDSEINPIRKALENVDLEEIEYMINRLLENIPYDLYGSDEKSIKSFLYVYLYSTGFEYNAELHTKLGRIDIMVRTPNGKIYIFEVKAGKDEEKAIEQIREKEYYGKYVLEGTVIICGMNFDMKKRKMNYRWEKM
;
A
#
# COMPACT_ATOMS: atom_id res chain seq x y z
N ARG A 1 11.04 22.60 -20.72
CA ARG A 1 12.50 22.43 -20.95
C ARG A 1 13.16 22.66 -19.61
N GLY A 2 13.61 21.68 -18.84
CA GLY A 2 13.55 20.24 -18.95
C GLY A 2 14.02 19.76 -17.58
N GLU A 3 13.11 19.26 -16.78
CA GLU A 3 13.42 18.37 -15.69
C GLU A 3 12.56 17.16 -15.98
N ASP A 4 13.14 16.21 -16.70
CA ASP A 4 12.84 14.81 -16.44
C ASP A 4 13.33 14.54 -15.00
N SER A 5 12.64 15.14 -14.02
CA SER A 5 12.84 14.87 -12.61
C SER A 5 12.62 13.38 -12.46
N GLU A 6 13.62 12.64 -11.97
CA GLU A 6 13.58 11.20 -11.76
C GLU A 6 12.15 10.76 -11.45
N ILE A 7 11.53 10.02 -12.38
CA ILE A 7 10.21 9.46 -12.14
C ILE A 7 10.32 8.70 -10.82
N ASN A 8 9.64 9.18 -9.78
CA ASN A 8 9.65 8.60 -8.45
C ASN A 8 9.54 7.06 -8.62
N PRO A 9 10.56 6.25 -8.28
CA PRO A 9 10.62 4.86 -8.72
C PRO A 9 9.38 4.04 -8.32
N ILE A 10 8.79 4.34 -7.15
CA ILE A 10 7.53 3.72 -6.70
C ILE A 10 6.36 4.03 -7.63
N ARG A 11 6.31 5.22 -8.23
CA ARG A 11 5.28 5.64 -9.18
C ARG A 11 5.33 4.76 -10.43
N LYS A 12 6.52 4.56 -10.98
CA LYS A 12 6.75 3.69 -12.15
C LYS A 12 6.45 2.22 -11.82
N ALA A 13 6.83 1.76 -10.64
CA ALA A 13 6.55 0.40 -10.18
C ALA A 13 5.03 0.14 -10.08
N LEU A 14 4.28 1.08 -9.48
CA LEU A 14 2.82 1.03 -9.41
C LEU A 14 2.15 1.07 -10.79
N GLU A 15 2.63 1.88 -11.73
CA GLU A 15 2.07 1.91 -13.10
C GLU A 15 2.29 0.60 -13.86
N ASN A 16 3.44 -0.06 -13.64
CA ASN A 16 3.82 -1.29 -14.33
C ASN A 16 3.40 -2.58 -13.60
N VAL A 17 2.83 -2.47 -12.39
CA VAL A 17 2.54 -3.63 -11.52
C VAL A 17 3.82 -4.41 -11.19
N ASP A 18 4.91 -3.69 -10.97
CA ASP A 18 6.18 -4.27 -10.52
C ASP A 18 6.13 -4.45 -9.00
N LEU A 19 5.55 -5.58 -8.58
CA LEU A 19 5.29 -5.87 -7.17
C LEU A 19 6.61 -5.99 -6.38
N GLU A 20 7.64 -6.60 -6.96
CA GLU A 20 8.95 -6.75 -6.32
C GLU A 20 9.61 -5.39 -6.07
N GLU A 21 9.56 -4.48 -7.05
CA GLU A 21 10.08 -3.12 -6.88
C GLU A 21 9.27 -2.31 -5.86
N ILE A 22 7.94 -2.48 -5.80
CA ILE A 22 7.09 -1.87 -4.76
C ILE A 22 7.54 -2.33 -3.36
N GLU A 23 7.70 -3.64 -3.17
CA GLU A 23 8.14 -4.22 -1.89
C GLU A 23 9.54 -3.74 -1.50
N TYR A 24 10.47 -3.72 -2.46
CA TYR A 24 11.83 -3.24 -2.26
C TYR A 24 11.82 -1.77 -1.81
N MET A 25 11.13 -0.90 -2.54
CA MET A 25 11.07 0.53 -2.24
C MET A 25 10.44 0.84 -0.88
N ILE A 26 9.35 0.14 -0.52
CA ILE A 26 8.71 0.32 0.80
C ILE A 26 9.62 -0.19 1.93
N ASN A 27 10.28 -1.34 1.78
CA ASN A 27 11.22 -1.83 2.80
C ASN A 27 12.43 -0.89 2.95
N ARG A 28 12.99 -0.40 1.84
CA ARG A 28 14.07 0.59 1.86
C ARG A 28 13.66 1.87 2.58
N LEU A 29 12.44 2.34 2.39
CA LEU A 29 11.92 3.49 3.12
C LEU A 29 11.93 3.23 4.63
N LEU A 30 11.41 2.09 5.08
CA LEU A 30 11.32 1.73 6.49
C LEU A 30 12.70 1.49 7.15
N GLU A 31 13.69 1.00 6.38
CA GLU A 31 15.08 0.83 6.83
C GLU A 31 15.79 2.18 7.05
N ASN A 32 15.55 3.16 6.17
CA ASN A 32 16.27 4.44 6.19
C ASN A 32 15.70 5.46 7.18
N ILE A 33 14.51 5.24 7.70
CA ILE A 33 13.91 6.11 8.72
C ILE A 33 14.25 5.55 10.11
N PRO A 34 14.85 6.35 11.02
CA PRO A 34 15.01 5.97 12.42
C PRO A 34 13.66 5.57 13.03
N TYR A 35 13.59 4.40 13.68
CA TYR A 35 12.33 3.88 14.21
C TYR A 35 11.71 4.80 15.27
N ASP A 36 12.53 5.58 15.96
CA ASP A 36 12.09 6.57 16.95
C ASP A 36 11.22 7.70 16.35
N LEU A 37 11.29 7.93 15.03
CA LEU A 37 10.52 8.99 14.36
C LEU A 37 9.09 8.60 13.99
N TYR A 38 8.82 7.29 13.91
CA TYR A 38 7.51 6.80 13.50
C TYR A 38 6.87 5.87 14.49
N GLY A 39 7.62 5.12 15.30
CA GLY A 39 7.04 4.09 16.15
C GLY A 39 6.73 2.80 15.37
N SER A 40 6.56 1.69 16.08
CA SER A 40 6.41 0.37 15.48
C SER A 40 4.97 -0.15 15.48
N ASP A 41 4.00 0.68 15.86
CA ASP A 41 2.58 0.31 15.92
C ASP A 41 1.89 0.44 14.55
N GLU A 42 0.75 -0.23 14.41
CA GLU A 42 0.00 -0.30 13.16
C GLU A 42 -0.43 1.09 12.64
N LYS A 43 -0.85 2.01 13.52
CA LYS A 43 -1.31 3.36 13.11
C LYS A 43 -0.16 4.18 12.53
N SER A 44 1.00 4.07 13.17
CA SER A 44 2.21 4.73 12.73
C SER A 44 2.67 4.25 11.34
N ILE A 45 2.78 2.93 11.14
CA ILE A 45 3.14 2.36 9.84
C ILE A 45 2.14 2.77 8.74
N LYS A 46 0.84 2.73 9.05
CA LYS A 46 -0.21 3.21 8.12
C LYS A 46 -0.01 4.67 7.73
N SER A 47 0.31 5.54 8.69
CA SER A 47 0.52 6.97 8.45
C SER A 47 1.74 7.22 7.55
N PHE A 48 2.82 6.46 7.73
CA PHE A 48 4.00 6.56 6.88
C PHE A 48 3.73 6.10 5.45
N LEU A 49 3.06 4.94 5.29
CA LEU A 49 2.65 4.46 3.98
C LEU A 49 1.69 5.41 3.29
N TYR A 50 0.75 6.01 4.03
CA TYR A 50 -0.14 7.05 3.51
C TYR A 50 0.66 8.20 2.90
N VAL A 51 1.59 8.80 3.65
CA VAL A 51 2.34 9.97 3.17
C VAL A 51 3.21 9.60 1.97
N TYR A 52 3.86 8.44 2.04
CA TYR A 52 4.74 7.98 0.96
C TYR A 52 3.97 7.70 -0.33
N LEU A 53 2.86 6.97 -0.27
CA LEU A 53 2.05 6.67 -1.46
C LEU A 53 1.31 7.91 -1.97
N TYR A 54 0.87 8.80 -1.08
CA TYR A 54 0.29 10.09 -1.45
C TYR A 54 1.27 10.97 -2.24
N SER A 55 2.58 10.91 -1.91
CA SER A 55 3.63 11.66 -2.61
C SER A 55 3.78 11.29 -4.11
N THR A 56 3.18 10.20 -4.57
CA THR A 56 3.18 9.80 -6.00
C THR A 56 2.33 10.73 -6.88
N GLY A 57 1.44 11.53 -6.27
CA GLY A 57 0.47 12.36 -6.97
C GLY A 57 -0.67 11.57 -7.64
N PHE A 58 -0.81 10.29 -7.33
CA PHE A 58 -1.91 9.46 -7.81
C PHE A 58 -3.22 9.74 -7.10
N GLU A 59 -4.33 9.31 -7.71
CA GLU A 59 -5.62 9.34 -7.03
C GLU A 59 -5.55 8.41 -5.81
N TYR A 60 -6.03 8.92 -4.69
CA TYR A 60 -5.82 8.31 -3.39
C TYR A 60 -7.12 8.37 -2.56
N ASN A 61 -7.45 7.27 -1.88
CA ASN A 61 -8.46 7.26 -0.84
C ASN A 61 -7.93 6.46 0.37
N ALA A 62 -7.82 7.10 1.54
CA ALA A 62 -7.61 6.39 2.81
C ALA A 62 -8.77 6.63 3.76
N GLU A 63 -8.87 5.74 4.74
CA GLU A 63 -9.92 5.78 5.75
C GLU A 63 -11.32 5.82 5.14
N LEU A 64 -11.48 5.19 3.97
CA LEU A 64 -12.76 5.15 3.29
C LEU A 64 -13.71 4.28 4.11
N HIS A 65 -14.68 4.93 4.75
CA HIS A 65 -15.74 4.26 5.47
C HIS A 65 -16.67 3.62 4.44
N THR A 66 -16.63 2.29 4.37
CA THR A 66 -17.62 1.49 3.66
C THR A 66 -18.66 1.00 4.66
N LYS A 67 -19.81 0.53 4.18
CA LYS A 67 -20.81 -0.13 5.04
C LYS A 67 -20.24 -1.37 5.76
N LEU A 68 -19.13 -1.92 5.28
CA LEU A 68 -18.53 -3.17 5.74
C LEU A 68 -17.27 -2.92 6.59
N GLY A 69 -16.68 -1.73 6.56
CA GLY A 69 -15.49 -1.37 7.34
C GLY A 69 -14.66 -0.30 6.65
N ARG A 70 -13.41 -0.12 7.09
CA ARG A 70 -12.55 0.95 6.64
C ARG A 70 -11.41 0.39 5.79
N ILE A 71 -11.24 0.91 4.58
CA ILE A 71 -10.05 0.65 3.77
C ILE A 71 -8.91 1.49 4.33
N ASP A 72 -7.76 0.87 4.64
CA ASP A 72 -6.59 1.62 5.09
C ASP A 72 -6.08 2.53 3.97
N ILE A 73 -5.73 1.97 2.81
CA ILE A 73 -5.16 2.73 1.68
C ILE A 73 -5.69 2.19 0.33
N MET A 74 -6.14 3.08 -0.55
CA MET A 74 -6.42 2.81 -1.95
C MET A 74 -5.65 3.80 -2.83
N VAL A 75 -4.93 3.29 -3.83
CA VAL A 75 -4.18 4.08 -4.81
C VAL A 75 -4.66 3.72 -6.22
N ARG A 76 -5.00 4.72 -7.04
CA ARG A 76 -5.35 4.54 -8.45
C ARG A 76 -4.36 5.27 -9.35
N THR A 77 -3.72 4.50 -10.21
CA THR A 77 -2.78 5.01 -11.21
C THR A 77 -3.52 5.61 -12.41
N PRO A 78 -2.89 6.52 -13.18
CA PRO A 78 -3.49 7.10 -14.39
C PRO A 78 -3.84 6.07 -15.48
N ASN A 79 -3.16 4.92 -15.50
CA ASN A 79 -3.42 3.82 -16.44
C ASN A 79 -4.41 2.78 -15.90
N GLY A 80 -5.18 3.10 -14.86
CA GLY A 80 -6.32 2.29 -14.40
C GLY A 80 -5.94 1.08 -13.55
N LYS A 81 -4.77 1.08 -12.90
CA LYS A 81 -4.43 0.11 -11.86
C LYS A 81 -4.93 0.63 -10.52
N ILE A 82 -5.62 -0.23 -9.79
CA ILE A 82 -6.22 0.10 -8.50
C ILE A 82 -5.59 -0.82 -7.46
N TYR A 83 -4.88 -0.24 -6.51
CA TYR A 83 -4.26 -0.93 -5.41
C TYR A 83 -5.06 -0.73 -4.14
N ILE A 84 -5.31 -1.80 -3.39
CA ILE A 84 -5.94 -1.74 -2.06
C ILE A 84 -4.99 -2.40 -1.07
N PHE A 85 -4.51 -1.64 -0.09
CA PHE A 85 -3.62 -2.12 0.95
C PHE A 85 -4.34 -2.18 2.29
N GLU A 86 -4.14 -3.28 3.02
CA GLU A 86 -4.51 -3.44 4.42
C GLU A 86 -3.24 -3.71 5.22
N VAL A 87 -3.00 -2.93 6.27
CA VAL A 87 -1.74 -2.98 7.02
C VAL A 87 -1.98 -3.50 8.42
N LYS A 88 -1.18 -4.47 8.85
CA LYS A 88 -1.08 -4.93 10.24
C LYS A 88 0.34 -4.75 10.76
N ALA A 89 0.49 -4.59 12.07
CA ALA A 89 1.79 -4.66 12.75
C ALA A 89 1.78 -5.82 13.74
N GLY A 90 2.78 -6.70 13.64
CA GLY A 90 2.92 -7.87 14.52
C GLY A 90 1.83 -8.93 14.37
N LYS A 91 1.15 -8.98 13.21
CA LYS A 91 0.20 -10.06 12.87
C LYS A 91 0.74 -10.84 11.67
N ASP A 92 -0.14 -11.26 10.78
CA ASP A 92 0.16 -12.05 9.58
C ASP A 92 -0.44 -11.31 8.37
N GLU A 93 0.30 -11.21 7.28
CA GLU A 93 -0.14 -10.64 6.01
C GLU A 93 -1.34 -11.37 5.42
N GLU A 94 -1.48 -12.68 5.70
CA GLU A 94 -2.67 -13.45 5.31
C GLU A 94 -3.92 -12.94 6.02
N LYS A 95 -3.83 -12.57 7.30
CA LYS A 95 -4.98 -11.95 8.01
C LYS A 95 -5.34 -10.59 7.45
N ALA A 96 -4.37 -9.85 6.92
CA ALA A 96 -4.61 -8.56 6.30
C ALA A 96 -5.35 -8.73 4.96
N ILE A 97 -4.92 -9.66 4.10
CA ILE A 97 -5.60 -9.90 2.82
C ILE A 97 -6.97 -10.57 3.00
N GLU A 98 -7.13 -11.45 3.99
CA GLU A 98 -8.43 -12.03 4.37
C GLU A 98 -9.43 -10.93 4.73
N GLN A 99 -9.01 -9.91 5.48
CA GLN A 99 -9.89 -8.77 5.78
C GLN A 99 -10.34 -8.03 4.51
N ILE A 100 -9.46 -7.85 3.52
CA ILE A 100 -9.85 -7.22 2.24
C ILE A 100 -10.92 -8.07 1.53
N ARG A 101 -10.76 -9.40 1.55
CA ARG A 101 -11.71 -10.35 0.95
C ARG A 101 -13.06 -10.36 1.65
N GLU A 102 -13.07 -10.56 2.96
CA GLU A 102 -14.29 -10.63 3.77
C GLU A 102 -15.15 -9.36 3.67
N LYS A 103 -14.49 -8.21 3.50
CA LYS A 103 -15.15 -6.91 3.40
C LYS A 103 -15.42 -6.48 1.96
N GLU A 104 -15.02 -7.29 0.97
CA GLU A 104 -15.18 -7.05 -0.46
C GLU A 104 -14.78 -5.63 -0.89
N TYR A 105 -13.68 -5.10 -0.34
CA TYR A 105 -13.27 -3.71 -0.61
C TYR A 105 -12.98 -3.43 -2.09
N TYR A 106 -12.64 -4.46 -2.86
CA TYR A 106 -12.45 -4.39 -4.30
C TYR A 106 -13.75 -4.32 -5.10
N GLY A 107 -14.90 -4.72 -4.54
CA GLY A 107 -16.12 -5.01 -5.30
C GLY A 107 -16.64 -3.83 -6.13
N LYS A 108 -16.50 -2.59 -5.65
CA LYS A 108 -16.91 -1.40 -6.42
C LYS A 108 -15.94 -1.01 -7.53
N TYR A 109 -14.70 -1.49 -7.47
CA TYR A 109 -13.61 -1.11 -8.37
C TYR A 109 -13.37 -2.11 -9.51
N VAL A 110 -13.91 -3.33 -9.43
CA VAL A 110 -13.66 -4.40 -10.42
C VAL A 110 -14.07 -4.03 -11.85
N LEU A 111 -15.05 -3.13 -12.00
CA LEU A 111 -15.49 -2.61 -13.30
C LEU A 111 -14.72 -1.35 -13.75
N GLU A 112 -13.92 -0.77 -12.86
CA GLU A 112 -13.19 0.49 -13.10
C GLU A 112 -11.76 0.25 -13.62
N GLY A 113 -11.18 -0.92 -13.39
CA GLY A 113 -9.81 -1.20 -13.80
C GLY A 113 -9.25 -2.53 -13.31
N THR A 114 -7.92 -2.68 -13.40
CA THR A 114 -7.24 -3.85 -12.84
C THR A 114 -7.06 -3.65 -11.34
N VAL A 115 -7.74 -4.47 -10.54
CA VAL A 115 -7.65 -4.39 -9.08
C VAL A 115 -6.59 -5.36 -8.55
N ILE A 116 -5.69 -4.84 -7.73
CA ILE A 116 -4.63 -5.57 -7.04
C ILE A 116 -4.79 -5.29 -5.55
N ILE A 117 -4.93 -6.34 -4.76
CA ILE A 117 -5.04 -6.22 -3.30
C ILE A 117 -3.75 -6.68 -2.64
N CYS A 118 -3.42 -6.06 -1.51
CA CYS A 118 -2.19 -6.30 -0.76
C CYS A 118 -2.48 -6.39 0.73
N GLY A 119 -2.30 -7.57 1.31
CA GLY A 119 -2.17 -7.73 2.76
C GLY A 119 -0.73 -7.44 3.16
N MET A 120 -0.53 -6.54 4.12
CA MET A 120 0.78 -6.11 4.58
C MET A 120 0.96 -6.39 6.07
N ASN A 121 2.15 -6.86 6.45
CA ASN A 121 2.50 -7.13 7.83
C ASN A 121 3.88 -6.59 8.19
N PHE A 122 3.93 -5.65 9.12
CA PHE A 122 5.17 -5.13 9.65
C PHE A 122 5.69 -6.03 10.78
N ASP A 123 6.80 -6.74 10.52
CA ASP A 123 7.56 -7.47 11.54
C ASP A 123 8.38 -6.47 12.36
N MET A 124 7.91 -6.17 13.57
CA MET A 124 8.56 -5.22 14.47
C MET A 124 9.98 -5.64 14.88
N LYS A 125 10.27 -6.95 14.93
CA LYS A 125 11.59 -7.45 15.36
C LYS A 125 12.60 -7.32 14.22
N LYS A 126 12.19 -7.69 13.01
CA LYS A 126 13.04 -7.60 11.81
C LYS A 126 13.02 -6.22 11.16
N ARG A 127 12.09 -5.35 11.57
CA ARG A 127 11.78 -4.05 10.96
C ARG A 127 11.56 -4.16 9.46
N LYS A 128 10.89 -5.22 9.04
CA LYS A 128 10.64 -5.55 7.64
C LYS A 128 9.15 -5.69 7.40
N MET A 129 8.69 -5.20 6.26
CA MET A 129 7.35 -5.45 5.77
C MET A 129 7.31 -6.76 4.98
N ASN A 130 6.34 -7.60 5.29
CA ASN A 130 5.96 -8.77 4.49
C ASN A 130 4.65 -8.46 3.75
N TYR A 131 4.44 -9.15 2.63
CA TYR A 131 3.38 -8.83 1.69
C TYR A 131 2.70 -10.09 1.20
N ARG A 132 1.40 -9.97 0.95
CA ARG A 132 0.60 -10.94 0.23
C ARG A 132 -0.18 -10.22 -0.85
N TRP A 133 0.06 -10.57 -2.10
CA TRP A 133 -0.55 -9.92 -3.27
C TRP A 133 -1.54 -10.82 -3.98
N GLU A 134 -2.67 -10.25 -4.40
CA GLU A 134 -3.63 -10.94 -5.25
C GLU A 134 -4.24 -10.01 -6.28
N LYS A 135 -4.52 -10.54 -7.47
CA LYS A 135 -5.22 -9.85 -8.54
C LYS A 135 -6.68 -10.30 -8.55
N MET A 136 -7.61 -9.34 -8.55
CA MET A 136 -9.06 -9.59 -8.57
C MET A 136 -9.64 -9.53 -9.99
#